data_AF-N4V2H0-F1
#
_entry.id   AF-N4V2H0-F1
#
_cell.length_a   1.000
_cell.length_b   1.000
_cell.length_c   1.000
_cell.angle_alpha   90.00
_cell.angle_beta   90.00
_cell.angle_gamma   90.00
#
_symmetry.space_group_name_H-M   'P 1'
#
loop_
_entity.id
_entity.type
_entity.pdbx_description
1 polymer ?
#
loop_
_entity_poly.entity_id
_entity_poly.type
_entity_poly.pdbx_seq_one_letter_code
_entity_poly.pdbx_strand_id
1 'polypeptide(L)'
;MHFSTLFLSTALIAAGSVLGAPPAPLAERTPVAESIANATALGIDVYGAIPDDAVKVADGHYTAEPGTDAWAWIRAQIDLPAESHARSDVDKRQWANIGIGMFAQDWCNGQSSWFDNVQYNVHHVDAVNMYSVGISYRGLRNNEQLDFSRRSGNGDLCGQYLYSALPNTPIGCFNSQLINCFNLKFR
;
A
#
# COMPACT_ATOMS: atom_id res chain seq x y z
N MET A 1 11.49 26.34 -89.80
CA MET A 1 10.04 26.18 -89.61
C MET A 1 9.86 24.90 -88.82
N HIS A 2 9.69 25.02 -87.50
CA HIS A 2 8.39 25.02 -86.80
C HIS A 2 8.04 23.60 -86.33
N PHE A 3 8.11 23.40 -84.99
CA PHE A 3 6.95 23.17 -84.10
C PHE A 3 6.60 21.66 -84.08
N SER A 4 6.42 20.94 -82.98
CA SER A 4 6.21 21.25 -81.56
C SER A 4 6.50 19.96 -80.78
N THR A 5 7.32 20.01 -79.73
CA THR A 5 7.36 18.96 -78.72
C THR A 5 6.21 19.22 -77.74
N LEU A 6 5.18 18.39 -77.85
CA LEU A 6 3.99 18.43 -77.00
C LEU A 6 4.34 17.81 -75.64
N PHE A 7 4.22 18.63 -74.59
CA PHE A 7 4.19 18.17 -73.21
C PHE A 7 2.94 17.31 -73.01
N LEU A 8 3.11 16.03 -72.66
CA LEU A 8 2.07 15.25 -72.01
C LEU A 8 2.60 14.77 -70.66
N SER A 9 2.06 15.40 -69.62
CA SER A 9 2.14 15.00 -68.23
C SER A 9 1.47 13.64 -68.05
N THR A 10 2.25 12.58 -67.82
CA THR A 10 1.75 11.36 -67.20
C THR A 10 2.01 11.45 -65.70
N ALA A 11 0.96 11.81 -64.97
CA ALA A 11 0.90 11.65 -63.53
C ALA A 11 1.12 10.17 -63.19
N LEU A 12 2.22 9.87 -62.52
CA LEU A 12 2.49 8.56 -61.94
C LEU A 12 1.60 8.41 -60.71
N ILE A 13 0.38 7.89 -60.89
CA ILE A 13 -0.42 7.37 -59.77
C ILE A 13 0.21 6.03 -59.38
N ALA A 14 1.10 6.06 -58.40
CA ALA A 14 1.54 4.85 -57.72
C ALA A 14 0.34 4.29 -56.93
N ALA A 15 -0.30 3.27 -57.49
CA ALA A 15 -1.21 2.39 -56.77
C ALA A 15 -0.38 1.57 -55.77
N GLY A 16 -0.09 2.15 -54.60
CA GLY A 16 0.39 1.42 -53.44
C GLY A 16 -0.78 0.76 -52.75
N SER A 17 -1.15 -0.44 -53.20
CA SER A 17 -2.05 -1.34 -52.47
C SER A 17 -1.35 -1.77 -51.19
N VAL A 18 -1.44 -0.96 -50.14
CA VAL A 18 -1.11 -1.42 -48.78
C VAL A 18 -2.24 -2.36 -48.41
N LEU A 19 -1.99 -3.66 -48.60
CA LEU A 19 -2.71 -4.72 -47.91
C LEU A 19 -2.71 -4.33 -46.44
N GLY A 20 -3.87 -3.86 -45.96
CA GLY A 20 -4.11 -3.60 -44.56
C GLY A 20 -3.91 -4.91 -43.82
N ALA A 21 -2.70 -5.10 -43.28
CA ALA A 21 -2.51 -6.05 -42.21
C ALA A 21 -3.57 -5.70 -41.15
N PRO A 22 -4.36 -6.68 -40.68
CA PRO A 22 -5.24 -6.42 -39.55
C PRO A 22 -4.37 -5.81 -38.44
N PRO A 23 -4.84 -4.78 -37.72
CA PRO A 23 -4.08 -4.27 -36.60
C PRO A 23 -3.74 -5.48 -35.74
N ALA A 24 -2.44 -5.73 -35.54
CA ALA A 24 -2.01 -6.70 -34.57
C ALA A 24 -2.82 -6.39 -33.30
N PRO A 25 -3.46 -7.38 -32.65
CA PRO A 25 -4.15 -7.11 -31.41
C PRO A 25 -3.16 -6.36 -30.54
N LEU A 26 -3.55 -5.17 -30.07
CA LEU A 26 -2.80 -4.42 -29.08
C LEU A 26 -2.46 -5.44 -28.00
N ALA A 27 -1.21 -5.88 -27.97
CA ALA A 27 -0.73 -6.73 -26.91
C ALA A 27 -1.04 -5.93 -25.66
N GLU A 28 -1.95 -6.46 -24.85
CA GLU A 28 -2.37 -5.86 -23.60
C GLU A 28 -1.12 -5.86 -22.72
N ARG A 29 -0.32 -4.79 -22.84
CA ARG A 29 0.75 -4.50 -21.90
C ARG A 29 0.00 -4.20 -20.60
N THR A 30 -0.10 -5.17 -19.72
CA THR A 30 0.00 -4.82 -18.30
C THR A 30 1.37 -4.15 -18.20
N PRO A 31 1.46 -2.82 -18.02
CA PRO A 31 2.74 -2.15 -18.10
C PRO A 31 3.46 -2.49 -16.81
N VAL A 32 4.27 -3.55 -16.81
CA VAL A 32 5.27 -3.72 -15.76
C VAL A 32 6.13 -2.46 -15.82
N ALA A 33 6.10 -1.68 -14.74
CA ALA A 33 6.82 -0.43 -14.69
C ALA A 33 8.31 -0.65 -14.95
N GLU A 34 8.95 0.32 -15.59
CA GLU A 34 10.36 0.22 -16.01
C GLU A 34 11.28 -0.06 -14.81
N SER A 35 10.98 0.48 -13.64
CA SER A 35 11.71 0.23 -12.40
C SER A 35 11.67 -1.24 -11.96
N ILE A 36 10.51 -1.90 -12.05
CA ILE A 36 10.33 -3.32 -11.74
C ILE A 36 11.07 -4.19 -12.76
N ALA A 37 10.96 -3.85 -14.05
CA ALA A 37 11.65 -4.58 -15.12
C ALA A 37 13.17 -4.47 -14.97
N ASN A 38 13.68 -3.28 -14.65
CA ASN A 38 15.10 -3.04 -14.44
C ASN A 38 15.64 -3.77 -13.21
N ALA A 39 14.92 -3.74 -12.08
CA ALA A 39 15.34 -4.47 -10.89
C ALA A 39 15.30 -6.00 -11.10
N THR A 40 14.27 -6.51 -11.78
CA THR A 40 14.18 -7.94 -12.11
C THR A 40 15.33 -8.38 -13.04
N ALA A 41 15.71 -7.54 -14.01
CA ALA A 41 16.84 -7.81 -14.90
C ALA A 41 18.20 -7.87 -14.17
N LEU A 42 18.31 -7.18 -13.03
CA LEU A 42 19.48 -7.25 -12.14
C LEU A 42 19.45 -8.48 -11.20
N GLY A 43 18.42 -9.33 -11.28
CA GLY A 43 18.26 -10.49 -10.41
C GLY A 43 17.76 -10.15 -9.01
N ILE A 44 17.27 -8.92 -8.81
CA ILE A 44 16.80 -8.43 -7.52
C ILE A 44 15.37 -8.92 -7.29
N ASP A 45 15.14 -9.55 -6.14
CA ASP A 45 13.78 -9.89 -5.69
C ASP A 45 13.05 -8.64 -5.19
N VAL A 46 12.31 -8.00 -6.10
CA VAL A 46 11.50 -6.80 -5.80
C VAL A 46 10.39 -7.07 -4.78
N TYR A 47 10.04 -8.32 -4.53
CA TYR A 47 9.06 -8.70 -3.49
C TYR A 47 9.72 -9.14 -2.18
N GLY A 48 11.04 -9.31 -2.19
CA GLY A 48 11.85 -9.80 -1.07
C GLY A 48 12.23 -8.72 -0.04
N ALA A 49 13.24 -9.02 0.77
CA ALA A 49 13.83 -8.06 1.69
C ALA A 49 14.61 -6.98 0.92
N ILE A 50 14.81 -5.82 1.56
CA ILE A 50 15.73 -4.81 1.03
C ILE A 50 17.14 -5.43 0.92
N PRO A 51 17.85 -5.25 -0.20
CA PRO A 51 19.22 -5.74 -0.36
C PRO A 51 20.19 -5.22 0.72
N ASP A 52 21.23 -6.01 1.00
CA ASP A 52 22.18 -5.78 2.11
C ASP A 52 23.08 -4.56 1.92
N ASP A 53 23.15 -4.01 0.70
CA ASP A 53 23.88 -2.79 0.38
C ASP A 53 23.11 -1.50 0.74
N ALA A 54 21.92 -1.64 1.34
CA ALA A 54 21.18 -0.53 1.91
C ALA A 54 21.83 0.00 3.21
N VAL A 55 22.01 1.31 3.30
CA VAL A 55 22.52 1.98 4.50
C VAL A 55 21.36 2.35 5.41
N LYS A 56 21.33 1.79 6.62
CA LYS A 56 20.35 2.17 7.65
C LYS A 56 20.78 3.46 8.34
N VAL A 57 19.94 4.49 8.27
CA VAL A 57 20.17 5.79 8.92
C VAL A 57 19.57 5.76 10.33
N ALA A 58 20.04 6.66 11.22
CA ALA A 58 19.71 6.70 12.64
C ALA A 58 18.20 6.72 12.95
N ASP A 59 17.36 7.23 12.04
CA ASP A 59 15.90 7.31 12.21
C ASP A 59 15.15 6.07 11.67
N GLY A 60 15.85 4.97 11.44
CA GLY A 60 15.23 3.70 11.07
C GLY A 60 14.78 3.57 9.61
N HIS A 61 15.15 4.52 8.75
CA HIS A 61 14.96 4.42 7.29
C HIS A 61 16.23 3.92 6.60
N TYR A 62 16.05 3.40 5.38
CA TYR A 62 17.13 2.90 4.54
C TYR A 62 17.40 3.87 3.39
N THR A 63 18.68 4.11 3.12
CA THR A 63 19.16 4.91 1.99
C THR A 63 20.06 4.06 1.09
N ALA A 64 20.07 4.35 -0.20
CA ALA A 64 20.91 3.66 -1.16
C ALA A 64 21.36 4.66 -2.24
N GLU A 65 22.60 4.51 -2.71
CA GLU A 65 23.17 5.37 -3.76
C GLU A 65 22.71 4.92 -5.15
N PRO A 66 22.54 5.84 -6.12
CA PRO A 66 22.21 5.46 -7.49
C PRO A 66 23.16 4.41 -8.07
N GLY A 67 22.60 3.32 -8.59
CA GLY A 67 23.34 2.21 -9.18
C GLY A 67 23.63 1.04 -8.26
N THR A 68 23.20 1.08 -6.99
CA THR A 68 23.25 -0.06 -6.08
C THR A 68 21.98 -0.94 -6.20
N ASP A 69 22.03 -2.16 -5.68
CA ASP A 69 20.89 -3.10 -5.74
C ASP A 69 19.75 -2.60 -4.86
N ALA A 70 20.04 -2.11 -3.66
CA ALA A 70 19.05 -1.45 -2.81
C ALA A 70 18.42 -0.23 -3.47
N TRP A 71 19.16 0.53 -4.28
CA TRP A 71 18.59 1.68 -4.99
C TRP A 71 17.60 1.24 -6.06
N ALA A 72 17.95 0.22 -6.84
CA ALA A 72 17.04 -0.37 -7.84
C ALA A 72 15.79 -0.97 -7.15
N TRP A 73 15.98 -1.64 -6.01
CA TRP A 73 14.88 -2.19 -5.20
C TRP A 73 13.94 -1.08 -4.68
N ILE A 74 14.48 -0.02 -4.07
CA ILE A 74 13.70 1.12 -3.53
C ILE A 74 12.91 1.80 -4.65
N ARG A 75 13.50 1.95 -5.84
CA ARG A 75 12.81 2.53 -7.01
C ARG A 75 11.68 1.62 -7.49
N ALA A 76 11.90 0.31 -7.55
CA ALA A 76 10.87 -0.65 -7.95
C ALA A 76 9.67 -0.63 -6.99
N GLN A 77 9.88 -0.43 -5.69
CA GLN A 77 8.78 -0.36 -4.70
C GLN A 77 7.75 0.74 -5.00
N ILE A 78 8.15 1.84 -5.65
CA ILE A 78 7.25 2.96 -5.96
C ILE A 78 6.18 2.55 -6.96
N ASP A 79 6.56 1.68 -7.90
CA ASP A 79 5.72 1.33 -9.04
C ASP A 79 5.09 -0.06 -8.91
N LEU A 80 5.29 -0.75 -7.78
CA LEU A 80 4.65 -2.03 -7.51
C LEU A 80 3.13 -1.83 -7.48
N PRO A 81 2.36 -2.58 -8.29
CA PRO A 81 0.92 -2.50 -8.25
C PRO A 81 0.46 -2.95 -6.86
N ALA A 82 -0.44 -2.19 -6.26
CA ALA A 82 -0.97 -2.43 -4.91
C ALA A 82 -1.50 -3.87 -4.69
N GLU A 83 -1.82 -4.56 -5.79
CA GLU A 83 -2.36 -5.93 -5.82
C GLU A 83 -1.28 -7.04 -5.92
N SER A 84 -0.01 -6.71 -6.20
CA SER A 84 1.08 -7.70 -6.39
C SER A 84 1.78 -8.14 -5.10
N HIS A 85 1.47 -7.50 -3.99
CA HIS A 85 1.93 -7.91 -2.68
C HIS A 85 0.98 -8.96 -2.13
N ALA A 86 1.49 -10.12 -1.74
CA ALA A 86 0.76 -10.97 -0.79
C ALA A 86 0.45 -10.11 0.43
N ARG A 87 -0.82 -9.69 0.52
CA ARG A 87 -1.35 -8.59 1.34
C ARG A 87 -0.91 -8.65 2.81
N SER A 88 -0.58 -9.84 3.33
CA SER A 88 -0.12 -10.04 4.70
C SER A 88 1.26 -9.49 5.07
N ASP A 89 2.19 -9.36 4.12
CA ASP A 89 3.59 -8.99 4.45
C ASP A 89 3.95 -7.54 4.13
N VAL A 90 3.21 -6.89 3.23
CA VAL A 90 3.30 -5.44 2.99
C VAL A 90 2.42 -4.64 3.95
N ASP A 91 1.26 -5.16 4.35
CA ASP A 91 0.40 -4.44 5.28
C ASP A 91 1.03 -4.29 6.68
N LYS A 92 1.89 -5.22 7.11
CA LYS A 92 2.66 -5.11 8.37
C LYS A 92 3.68 -3.96 8.37
N ARG A 93 4.04 -3.42 7.20
CA ARG A 93 5.07 -2.37 7.03
C ARG A 93 4.49 -0.96 6.96
N GLN A 94 3.17 -0.82 6.95
CA GLN A 94 2.51 0.49 6.85
C GLN A 94 2.05 0.94 8.25
N TRP A 95 2.50 2.13 8.64
CA TRP A 95 1.97 2.84 9.80
C TRP A 95 0.83 3.75 9.37
N ALA A 96 -0.24 3.72 10.14
CA ALA A 96 -1.42 4.52 9.85
C ALA A 96 -1.27 6.00 10.25
N ASN A 97 -0.17 6.41 10.89
CA ASN A 97 0.02 7.76 11.46
C ASN A 97 -1.23 8.19 12.29
N ILE A 98 -1.71 7.26 13.12
CA ILE A 98 -2.86 7.41 14.01
C ILE A 98 -2.44 6.93 15.39
N GLY A 99 -2.91 7.63 16.41
CA GLY A 99 -2.68 7.27 17.80
C GLY A 99 -3.94 6.63 18.35
N ILE A 100 -3.80 5.50 19.03
CA ILE A 100 -4.92 4.80 19.67
C ILE A 100 -4.59 4.59 21.14
N GLY A 101 -5.46 5.09 22.01
CA GLY A 101 -5.41 4.86 23.44
C GLY A 101 -6.53 3.94 23.88
N MET A 102 -6.23 2.99 24.74
CA MET A 102 -7.22 2.20 25.47
C MET A 102 -7.20 2.63 26.94
N PHE A 103 -8.36 2.73 27.59
CA PHE A 103 -8.48 3.27 28.94
C PHE A 103 -9.37 2.40 29.82
N ALA A 104 -8.98 2.23 31.09
CA ALA A 104 -9.64 1.34 32.04
C ALA A 104 -10.99 1.87 32.57
N GLN A 105 -11.33 3.13 32.30
CA GLN A 105 -12.59 3.76 32.71
C GLN A 105 -13.25 4.49 31.55
N ASP A 106 -14.47 4.98 31.78
CA ASP A 106 -15.25 5.74 30.80
C ASP A 106 -14.58 7.07 30.42
N TRP A 107 -14.87 7.54 29.20
CA TRP A 107 -14.43 8.82 28.68
C TRP A 107 -12.91 9.03 28.74
N CYS A 108 -12.14 7.97 28.50
CA CYS A 108 -10.68 7.98 28.44
C CYS A 108 -10.03 8.43 29.74
N ASN A 109 -10.59 7.99 30.87
CA ASN A 109 -10.05 8.22 32.20
C ASN A 109 -9.37 6.97 32.77
N GLY A 110 -8.61 7.17 33.85
CA GLY A 110 -7.95 6.10 34.57
C GLY A 110 -6.67 5.61 33.89
N GLN A 111 -6.29 4.36 34.20
CA GLN A 111 -5.12 3.73 33.60
C GLN A 111 -5.31 3.61 32.08
N SER A 112 -4.25 3.90 31.33
CA SER A 112 -4.27 3.86 29.88
C SER A 112 -3.11 3.09 29.27
N SER A 113 -3.35 2.59 28.07
CA SER A 113 -2.36 1.99 27.17
C SER A 113 -2.40 2.77 25.86
N TRP A 114 -1.27 3.35 25.47
CA TRP A 114 -1.18 4.24 24.31
C TRP A 114 -0.29 3.63 23.24
N PHE A 115 -0.79 3.62 22.00
CA PHE A 115 -0.11 3.11 20.83
C PHE A 115 0.01 4.24 19.81
N ASP A 116 1.23 4.69 19.57
CA ASP A 116 1.53 5.64 18.50
C ASP A 116 1.92 4.89 17.22
N ASN A 117 1.72 5.53 16.06
CA ASN A 117 2.01 4.97 14.74
C ASN A 117 1.46 3.54 14.57
N VAL A 118 0.17 3.36 14.85
CA VAL A 118 -0.49 2.04 14.79
C VAL A 118 -0.24 1.36 13.44
N GLN A 119 0.22 0.11 13.52
CA GLN A 119 0.46 -0.76 12.36
C GLN A 119 -0.84 -1.40 11.87
N TYR A 120 -0.98 -1.52 10.54
CA TYR A 120 -2.10 -2.26 9.96
C TYR A 120 -1.93 -3.77 10.16
N ASN A 121 -3.05 -4.48 10.35
CA ASN A 121 -3.13 -5.93 10.50
C ASN A 121 -2.31 -6.52 11.66
N VAL A 122 -1.99 -5.69 12.66
CA VAL A 122 -1.30 -6.09 13.89
C VAL A 122 -2.28 -6.03 15.04
N HIS A 123 -2.22 -7.05 15.90
CA HIS A 123 -2.99 -7.08 17.15
C HIS A 123 -2.23 -6.30 18.22
N HIS A 124 -2.77 -5.14 18.58
CA HIS A 124 -2.30 -4.34 19.71
C HIS A 124 -3.09 -4.76 20.94
N VAL A 125 -2.40 -5.12 22.02
CA VAL A 125 -3.02 -5.77 23.17
C VAL A 125 -2.62 -5.12 24.49
N ASP A 126 -3.53 -5.17 25.45
CA ASP A 126 -3.26 -4.88 26.85
C ASP A 126 -3.90 -5.96 27.74
N ALA A 127 -3.18 -6.36 28.79
CA ALA A 127 -3.65 -7.38 29.72
C ALA A 127 -4.74 -6.87 30.69
N VAL A 128 -4.86 -5.55 30.83
CA VAL A 128 -5.89 -4.86 31.62
C VAL A 128 -7.17 -4.73 30.80
N ASN A 129 -8.30 -4.78 31.49
CA ASN A 129 -9.61 -4.58 30.88
C ASN A 129 -9.83 -3.09 30.62
N MET A 130 -10.05 -2.74 29.36
CA MET A 130 -10.26 -1.36 28.94
C MET A 130 -11.71 -1.17 28.48
N TYR A 131 -12.28 0.00 28.75
CA TYR A 131 -13.70 0.34 28.57
C TYR A 131 -13.93 1.63 27.77
N SER A 132 -12.85 2.31 27.36
CA SER A 132 -12.95 3.38 26.37
C SER A 132 -11.73 3.43 25.47
N VAL A 133 -11.91 4.05 24.31
CA VAL A 133 -10.91 4.17 23.26
C VAL A 133 -10.79 5.64 22.85
N GLY A 134 -9.56 6.11 22.77
CA GLY A 134 -9.20 7.41 22.23
C GLY A 134 -8.53 7.27 20.87
N ILE A 135 -8.96 8.04 19.88
CA ILE A 135 -8.30 8.16 18.58
C ILE A 135 -7.68 9.56 18.48
N SER A 136 -6.42 9.65 18.05
CA SER A 136 -5.69 10.92 17.88
C SER A 136 -4.96 11.00 16.53
N TYR A 137 -4.49 12.22 16.23
CA TYR A 137 -3.85 12.69 14.99
C TYR A 137 -4.76 12.73 13.76
N ARG A 138 -5.59 11.70 13.52
CA ARG A 138 -6.60 11.68 12.46
C ARG A 138 -7.71 10.68 12.75
N GLY A 139 -8.86 10.86 12.11
CA GLY A 139 -9.93 9.85 12.11
C GLY A 139 -9.60 8.66 11.21
N LEU A 140 -10.47 7.65 11.24
CA LEU A 140 -10.39 6.51 10.32
C LEU A 140 -10.72 6.97 8.89
N ARG A 141 -9.98 6.46 7.90
CA ARG A 141 -10.25 6.72 6.47
C ARG A 141 -11.40 5.87 5.96
N ASN A 142 -11.97 6.23 4.82
CA ASN A 142 -13.08 5.51 4.18
C ASN A 142 -12.82 4.03 3.93
N ASN A 143 -11.58 3.60 3.77
CA ASN A 143 -11.20 2.20 3.59
C ASN A 143 -10.63 1.56 4.86
N GLU A 144 -10.69 2.21 6.02
CA GLU A 144 -10.16 1.69 7.28
C GLU A 144 -11.26 1.20 8.21
N GLN A 145 -10.89 0.23 9.05
CA GLN A 145 -11.73 -0.32 10.10
C GLN A 145 -10.85 -0.65 11.30
N LEU A 146 -11.35 -0.33 12.49
CA LEU A 146 -10.69 -0.67 13.74
C LEU A 146 -11.51 -1.74 14.45
N ASP A 147 -11.00 -2.96 14.47
CA ASP A 147 -11.63 -4.11 15.10
C ASP A 147 -11.25 -4.19 16.56
N PHE A 148 -12.22 -4.49 17.41
CA PHE A 148 -12.02 -4.68 18.84
C PHE A 148 -12.32 -6.12 19.25
N SER A 149 -11.46 -6.63 20.12
CA SER A 149 -11.57 -7.97 20.68
C SER A 149 -11.26 -7.96 22.18
N ARG A 150 -11.63 -9.04 22.85
CA ARG A 150 -11.33 -9.26 24.26
C ARG A 150 -10.78 -10.65 24.53
N ARG A 151 -10.30 -10.81 25.75
CA ARG A 151 -9.82 -12.10 26.25
C ARG A 151 -10.90 -13.17 26.15
N SER A 152 -10.57 -14.31 25.54
CA SER A 152 -11.43 -15.50 25.56
C SER A 152 -10.97 -16.51 26.63
N GLY A 153 -11.77 -17.55 26.87
CA GLY A 153 -11.52 -18.53 27.93
C GLY A 153 -10.19 -19.29 27.83
N ASN A 154 -9.53 -19.27 26.67
CA ASN A 154 -8.21 -19.87 26.45
C ASN A 154 -7.02 -18.94 26.84
N GLY A 155 -7.29 -17.72 27.30
CA GLY A 155 -6.27 -16.74 27.67
C GLY A 155 -5.79 -15.81 26.55
N ASP A 156 -6.21 -16.03 25.30
CA ASP A 156 -5.91 -15.14 24.17
C ASP A 156 -6.65 -13.81 24.32
N LEU A 157 -5.89 -12.70 24.43
CA LEU A 157 -6.38 -11.32 24.59
C LEU A 157 -7.19 -10.82 23.40
N CYS A 158 -7.03 -11.43 22.22
CA CYS A 158 -7.81 -11.14 21.02
C CYS A 158 -8.81 -12.27 20.69
N GLY A 159 -8.97 -13.26 21.58
CA GLY A 159 -9.65 -14.52 21.27
C GLY A 159 -11.16 -14.41 21.04
N GLN A 160 -11.79 -13.28 21.40
CA GLN A 160 -13.19 -13.02 21.09
C GLN A 160 -13.36 -11.65 20.42
N TYR A 161 -13.71 -11.66 19.13
CA TYR A 161 -14.14 -10.46 18.41
C TYR A 161 -15.44 -9.89 19.01
N LEU A 162 -15.54 -8.56 19.03
CA LEU A 162 -16.69 -7.85 19.59
C LEU A 162 -17.40 -7.01 18.53
N TYR A 163 -16.72 -6.00 18.00
CA TYR A 163 -17.28 -5.07 17.03
C TYR A 163 -16.15 -4.30 16.33
N SER A 164 -16.53 -3.49 15.34
CA SER A 164 -15.59 -2.58 14.69
C SER A 164 -16.08 -1.14 14.72
N ALA A 165 -15.14 -0.22 14.89
CA ALA A 165 -15.33 1.18 14.56
C ALA A 165 -15.13 1.40 13.05
N LEU A 166 -16.05 2.18 12.46
CA LEU A 166 -16.14 2.44 11.02
C LEU A 166 -15.56 3.83 10.65
N PRO A 167 -15.35 4.14 9.35
CA PRO A 167 -14.70 5.38 8.88
C PRO A 167 -15.26 6.71 9.39
N ASN A 168 -16.48 6.73 9.94
CA ASN A 168 -17.07 7.93 10.53
C ASN A 168 -16.72 8.12 12.00
N THR A 169 -15.80 7.32 12.55
CA THR A 169 -15.32 7.49 13.93
C THR A 169 -14.32 8.63 13.95
N PRO A 170 -14.68 9.80 14.53
CA PRO A 170 -13.82 10.97 14.52
C PRO A 170 -12.69 10.81 15.55
N ILE A 171 -11.71 11.72 15.47
CA ILE A 171 -10.74 11.96 16.54
C ILE A 171 -11.49 12.25 17.83
N GLY A 172 -10.99 11.72 18.94
CA GLY A 172 -11.55 11.92 20.26
C GLY A 172 -11.76 10.62 21.02
N CYS A 173 -12.44 10.74 22.16
CA CYS A 173 -12.73 9.62 23.02
C CYS A 173 -14.15 9.10 22.82
N PHE A 174 -14.32 7.78 22.88
CA PHE A 174 -15.61 7.13 22.95
C PHE A 174 -15.56 5.91 23.87
N ASN A 175 -16.70 5.60 24.51
CA ASN A 175 -16.83 4.41 25.33
C ASN A 175 -16.88 3.16 24.45
N SER A 176 -16.24 2.09 24.93
CA SER A 176 -16.24 0.77 24.32
C SER A 176 -16.91 -0.24 25.25
N GLN A 177 -17.12 -1.45 24.74
CA GLN A 177 -17.29 -2.59 25.62
C GLN A 177 -15.94 -2.92 26.29
N LEU A 178 -15.92 -3.93 27.18
CA LEU A 178 -14.66 -4.47 27.69
C LEU A 178 -13.83 -5.02 26.53
N ILE A 179 -12.69 -4.39 26.28
CA ILE A 179 -11.72 -4.76 25.25
C ILE A 179 -10.36 -5.04 25.89
N ASN A 180 -9.57 -5.90 25.23
CA ASN A 180 -8.16 -6.14 25.56
C ASN A 180 -7.28 -6.04 24.31
N CYS A 181 -7.87 -5.94 23.13
CA CYS A 181 -7.17 -6.01 21.87
C CYS A 181 -7.85 -5.16 20.81
N PHE A 182 -7.06 -4.51 19.95
CA PHE A 182 -7.55 -3.94 18.71
C PHE A 182 -6.65 -4.27 17.51
N ASN A 183 -7.24 -4.20 16.31
CA ASN A 183 -6.54 -4.35 15.04
C ASN A 183 -7.07 -3.31 14.05
N LEU A 184 -6.17 -2.47 13.54
CA LEU A 184 -6.49 -1.53 12.47
C LEU A 184 -6.21 -2.20 11.13
N LYS A 185 -7.18 -2.20 10.21
CA LYS A 185 -7.02 -2.84 8.90
C LYS A 185 -7.75 -2.11 7.79
N PHE A 186 -7.43 -2.47 6.55
CA PHE A 186 -8.21 -2.08 5.39
C PHE A 186 -9.46 -2.97 5.25
N ARG A 187 -10.57 -2.37 4.81
CA ARG A 187 -11.81 -3.06 4.44
C ARG A 187 -11.72 -3.68 3.04
#